data_AF-A0A8K0DF04-F1
#
_entry.id   AF-A0A8K0DF04-F1
#
_cell.length_a   1.000
_cell.length_b   1.000
_cell.length_c   1.000
_cell.angle_alpha   90.00
_cell.angle_beta   90.00
_cell.angle_gamma   90.00
#
_symmetry.space_group_name_H-M   'P 1'
#
loop_
_entity.id
_entity.type
_entity.pdbx_description
1 polymer ?
#
loop_
_entity_poly.entity_id
_entity_poly.type
_entity_poly.pdbx_seq_one_letter_code
_entity_poly.pdbx_strand_id
1 'polypeptide(L)'
;MMCPNPTPICHLMTQKSPSNERCSNCPGLTEIREHLKTIFDENQITSVQFSTWIGTDRFTVSTQVLPSDDFVDSLCTALDILKPHAYIADQQAKYFKSLKNNIVEGDVIVQCDFAENYSFVVQDAAQSFHWNNDQATLLTSVYYYRQGQDIKHGSIVMISDDLKHDTATFFTF
;
A
#
# COMPACT_ATOMS: atom_id res chain seq x y z
N MET A 1 19.80 -0.58 5.72
CA MET A 1 20.63 0.40 4.99
C MET A 1 20.94 -0.10 3.58
N MET A 2 21.16 0.84 2.66
CA MET A 2 21.36 0.55 1.23
C MET A 2 22.79 0.91 0.80
N CYS A 3 23.18 0.43 -0.38
CA CYS A 3 24.44 0.83 -1.00
C CYS A 3 24.49 2.36 -1.23
N PRO A 4 25.68 2.99 -1.26
CA PRO A 4 25.82 4.41 -1.59
C PRO A 4 25.20 4.80 -2.94
N ASN A 5 25.23 3.88 -3.91
CA ASN A 5 24.55 4.01 -5.20
C ASN A 5 23.55 2.85 -5.35
N PRO A 6 22.34 2.99 -4.79
CA PRO A 6 21.37 1.90 -4.80
C PRO A 6 20.84 1.64 -6.21
N THR A 7 20.73 0.37 -6.57
CA THR A 7 20.09 -0.10 -7.80
C THR A 7 18.71 -0.67 -7.48
N PRO A 8 17.83 -0.93 -8.46
CA PRO A 8 16.53 -1.56 -8.19
C PRO A 8 16.63 -2.85 -7.35
N ILE A 9 17.68 -3.64 -7.58
CA ILE A 9 17.97 -4.89 -6.84
C ILE A 9 18.17 -4.62 -5.35
N CYS A 10 18.74 -3.47 -4.95
CA CYS A 10 18.92 -3.10 -3.54
C CYS A 10 17.58 -2.93 -2.79
N HIS A 11 16.52 -2.53 -3.51
CA HIS A 11 15.21 -2.26 -2.93
C HIS A 11 14.29 -3.47 -2.95
N LEU A 12 14.31 -4.24 -4.04
CA LEU A 12 13.36 -5.32 -4.32
C LEU A 12 13.65 -6.65 -3.59
N MET A 13 14.64 -6.67 -2.70
CA MET A 13 15.04 -7.82 -1.88
C MET A 13 13.87 -8.39 -1.08
N THR A 14 13.13 -9.33 -1.68
CA THR A 14 12.14 -10.21 -1.06
C THR A 14 12.21 -11.57 -1.74
N GLN A 15 11.76 -12.63 -1.08
CA GLN A 15 11.82 -14.03 -1.53
C GLN A 15 11.07 -14.32 -2.87
N LYS A 16 10.51 -13.30 -3.53
CA LYS A 16 9.68 -13.40 -4.75
C LYS A 16 10.24 -12.66 -5.97
N SER A 17 11.52 -12.27 -5.97
CA SER A 17 12.16 -11.73 -7.19
C SER A 17 12.41 -12.86 -8.21
N PRO A 18 12.00 -12.72 -9.49
CA PRO A 18 12.24 -13.74 -10.52
C PRO A 18 13.73 -13.95 -10.84
N SER A 19 14.57 -12.95 -10.54
CA SER A 19 16.03 -13.09 -10.49
C SER A 19 16.45 -13.19 -9.02
N ASN A 20 16.86 -14.36 -8.56
CA ASN A 20 17.43 -14.63 -7.23
C ASN A 20 18.76 -13.87 -6.94
N GLU A 21 19.04 -12.82 -7.69
CA GLU A 21 20.25 -12.01 -7.58
C GLU A 21 20.13 -11.09 -6.37
N ARG A 22 20.93 -11.39 -5.34
CA ARG A 22 21.06 -10.58 -4.14
C ARG A 22 22.12 -9.52 -4.35
N CYS A 23 21.83 -8.28 -3.95
CA CYS A 23 22.87 -7.27 -3.87
C CYS A 23 23.89 -7.68 -2.79
N SER A 24 25.12 -7.97 -3.21
CA SER A 24 26.19 -8.44 -2.31
C SER A 24 26.78 -7.33 -1.43
N ASN A 25 26.54 -6.07 -1.79
CA ASN A 25 27.13 -4.90 -1.15
C ASN A 25 26.15 -4.18 -0.21
N CYS A 26 24.90 -4.62 -0.12
CA CYS A 26 23.94 -4.00 0.79
C CYS A 26 24.30 -4.35 2.24
N PRO A 27 24.49 -3.37 3.13
CA PRO A 27 24.79 -3.62 4.55
C PRO A 27 23.62 -4.28 5.31
N GLY A 28 22.44 -4.37 4.68
CA GLY A 28 21.28 -5.03 5.26
C GLY A 28 20.70 -4.25 6.43
N LEU A 29 20.06 -4.97 7.36
CA LEU A 29 19.48 -4.39 8.57
C LEU A 29 20.33 -4.63 9.83
N THR A 30 21.46 -5.35 9.71
CA THR A 30 22.33 -5.69 10.85
C THR A 30 22.79 -4.45 11.61
N GLU A 31 23.32 -3.45 10.91
CA GLU A 31 23.80 -2.22 11.57
C GLU A 31 22.68 -1.46 12.30
N ILE A 32 21.45 -1.46 11.76
CA ILE A 32 20.30 -0.83 12.42
C ILE A 32 19.89 -1.64 13.66
N ARG A 33 19.85 -2.97 13.54
CA ARG A 33 19.54 -3.88 14.63
C ARG A 33 20.51 -3.66 15.80
N GLU A 34 21.81 -3.73 15.54
CA GLU A 34 22.82 -3.56 16.57
C GLU A 34 22.79 -2.15 17.18
N HIS A 35 22.63 -1.11 16.34
CA HIS A 35 22.54 0.26 16.83
C HIS A 35 21.35 0.47 17.78
N LEU A 36 20.17 -0.07 17.44
CA LEU A 36 18.98 0.02 18.29
C LEU A 36 19.16 -0.77 19.59
N LYS A 37 19.75 -1.97 19.54
CA LYS A 37 20.05 -2.76 20.73
C LYS A 37 21.01 -2.03 21.67
N THR A 38 22.10 -1.47 21.15
CA THR A 38 23.03 -0.65 21.94
C THR A 38 22.32 0.52 22.61
N ILE A 39 21.48 1.25 21.87
CA ILE A 39 20.70 2.36 22.45
C ILE A 39 19.80 1.86 23.59
N PHE A 40 19.11 0.75 23.39
CA PHE A 40 18.20 0.20 24.41
C PHE A 40 18.96 -0.27 25.65
N ASP A 41 20.12 -0.93 25.48
CA ASP A 41 20.95 -1.39 26.60
C ASP A 41 21.53 -0.21 27.39
N GLU A 42 22.10 0.79 26.70
CA GLU A 42 22.67 2.00 27.33
C GLU A 42 21.63 2.78 28.13
N ASN A 43 20.38 2.78 27.67
CA ASN A 43 19.27 3.47 28.32
C ASN A 43 18.42 2.56 29.23
N GLN A 44 18.84 1.30 29.45
CA GLN A 44 18.13 0.31 30.27
C GLN A 44 16.66 0.11 29.85
N ILE A 45 16.39 0.20 28.54
CA ILE A 45 15.06 0.01 27.95
C ILE A 45 14.84 -1.49 27.79
N THR A 46 14.02 -2.06 28.66
CA THR A 46 13.68 -3.49 28.67
C THR A 46 12.44 -3.83 27.84
N SER A 47 11.58 -2.84 27.58
CA SER A 47 10.37 -3.00 26.77
C SER A 47 10.02 -1.72 26.03
N VAL A 48 9.35 -1.87 24.89
CA VAL A 48 8.93 -0.78 24.01
C VAL A 48 7.43 -0.85 23.83
N GLN A 49 6.75 0.26 24.12
CA GLN A 49 5.33 0.45 23.83
C GLN A 49 5.18 1.14 22.47
N PHE A 50 4.37 0.58 21.58
CA PHE A 50 4.11 1.12 20.25
C PHE A 50 2.69 0.78 19.77
N SER A 51 2.22 1.47 18.74
CA SER A 51 0.91 1.20 18.13
C SER A 51 1.07 0.53 16.78
N THR A 52 0.26 -0.50 16.52
CA THR A 52 0.25 -1.21 15.23
C THR A 52 -1.16 -1.64 14.85
N TRP A 53 -1.37 -1.92 13.57
CA TRP A 53 -2.62 -2.47 13.05
C TRP A 53 -2.65 -3.99 13.24
N ILE A 54 -3.72 -4.51 13.83
CA ILE A 54 -3.97 -5.95 13.96
C ILE A 54 -5.19 -6.28 13.09
N GLY A 55 -5.09 -7.33 12.27
CA GLY A 55 -6.16 -7.78 11.39
C GLY A 55 -6.57 -9.22 11.70
N THR A 56 -7.80 -9.40 12.16
CA THR A 56 -8.48 -10.71 12.06
C THR A 56 -9.67 -10.63 11.09
N ASP A 57 -10.40 -9.50 11.03
CA ASP A 57 -11.44 -9.21 10.03
C ASP A 57 -11.68 -7.70 9.81
N ARG A 58 -11.40 -6.87 10.84
CA ARG A 58 -11.38 -5.40 10.77
C ARG A 58 -10.03 -4.92 11.29
N PHE A 59 -9.39 -3.99 10.59
CA PHE A 59 -8.14 -3.40 11.05
C PHE A 59 -8.41 -2.45 12.21
N THR A 60 -7.85 -2.77 13.37
CA THR A 60 -7.88 -1.87 14.54
C THR A 60 -6.47 -1.51 14.95
N VAL A 61 -6.25 -0.23 15.27
CA VAL A 61 -5.02 0.20 15.93
C VAL A 61 -5.02 -0.35 17.35
N SER A 62 -3.98 -1.08 17.69
CA SER A 62 -3.77 -1.63 19.01
C SER A 62 -2.41 -1.20 19.54
N THR A 63 -2.39 -0.78 20.81
CA THR A 63 -1.15 -0.52 21.53
C THR A 63 -0.59 -1.84 22.02
N GLN A 64 0.65 -2.14 21.64
CA GLN A 64 1.39 -3.31 22.07
C GLN A 64 2.60 -2.90 22.92
N VAL A 65 3.02 -3.82 23.78
CA VAL A 65 4.27 -3.71 24.55
C VAL A 65 5.05 -4.98 24.30
N LEU A 66 6.26 -4.85 23.76
CA LEU A 66 7.17 -5.97 23.50
C LEU A 66 8.48 -5.77 24.26
N PRO A 67 9.17 -6.86 24.65
CA PRO A 67 10.58 -6.79 25.01
C PRO A 67 11.39 -6.05 23.94
N SER A 68 12.44 -5.34 24.36
CA SER A 68 13.28 -4.53 23.47
C SER A 68 13.83 -5.34 22.29
N ASP A 69 14.33 -6.56 22.53
CA ASP A 69 14.81 -7.46 21.49
C ASP A 69 13.72 -7.84 20.48
N ASP A 70 12.55 -8.28 20.96
CA ASP A 70 11.42 -8.68 20.12
C ASP A 70 10.90 -7.51 19.28
N PHE A 71 10.91 -6.30 19.85
CA PHE A 71 10.57 -5.08 19.12
C PHE A 71 11.55 -4.80 17.98
N VAL A 72 12.87 -4.92 18.21
CA VAL A 72 13.87 -4.69 17.16
C VAL A 72 13.70 -5.68 16.01
N ASP A 73 13.43 -6.95 16.29
CA ASP A 73 13.21 -7.96 15.25
C ASP A 73 11.91 -7.74 14.47
N SER A 74 10.83 -7.37 15.17
CA SER A 74 9.56 -6.97 14.54
C SER A 74 9.75 -5.75 13.63
N LEU A 75 10.46 -4.72 14.09
CA LEU A 75 10.78 -3.53 13.33
C LEU A 75 11.62 -3.86 12.09
N CYS A 76 12.66 -4.68 12.23
CA CYS A 76 13.49 -5.09 11.10
C CYS A 76 12.67 -5.84 10.04
N THR A 77 11.78 -6.74 10.48
CA THR A 77 10.87 -7.45 9.59
C THR A 77 9.95 -6.48 8.84
N ALA A 78 9.38 -5.49 9.54
CA ALA A 78 8.55 -4.47 8.92
C ALA A 78 9.33 -3.61 7.92
N LEU A 79 10.60 -3.26 8.21
CA LEU A 79 11.47 -2.51 7.29
C LEU A 79 11.79 -3.30 6.02
N ASP A 80 11.97 -4.63 6.13
CA ASP A 80 12.19 -5.48 4.96
C ASP A 80 10.96 -5.58 4.05
N ILE A 81 9.76 -5.45 4.60
CA ILE A 81 8.51 -5.35 3.82
C ILE A 81 8.34 -3.94 3.23
N LEU A 82 8.64 -2.90 4.02
CA LEU A 82 8.42 -1.51 3.63
C LEU A 82 9.37 -1.05 2.52
N LYS A 83 10.63 -1.47 2.56
CA LYS A 83 11.67 -1.09 1.59
C LYS A 83 11.26 -1.34 0.12
N PRO A 84 10.86 -2.55 -0.30
CA PRO A 84 10.40 -2.80 -1.67
C PRO A 84 9.10 -2.06 -1.97
N HIS A 85 8.16 -2.01 -1.02
CA HIS A 85 6.88 -1.32 -1.19
C HIS A 85 7.08 0.17 -1.52
N ALA A 86 7.90 0.87 -0.72
CA ALA A 86 8.20 2.28 -0.91
C ALA A 86 8.88 2.54 -2.26
N TYR A 87 9.81 1.68 -2.67
CA TYR A 87 10.46 1.78 -3.97
C TYR A 87 9.47 1.58 -5.13
N ILE A 88 8.65 0.53 -5.09
CA ILE A 88 7.65 0.24 -6.13
C ILE A 88 6.66 1.41 -6.26
N ALA A 89 6.14 1.92 -5.14
CA ALA A 89 5.22 3.05 -5.13
C ALA A 89 5.85 4.31 -5.77
N ASP A 90 7.11 4.62 -5.44
CA ASP A 90 7.85 5.74 -6.05
C ASP A 90 8.07 5.54 -7.56
N GLN A 91 8.46 4.34 -7.99
CA GLN A 91 8.65 4.04 -9.41
C GLN A 91 7.34 4.11 -10.20
N GLN A 92 6.25 3.56 -9.64
CA GLN A 92 4.91 3.64 -10.23
C GLN A 92 4.44 5.08 -10.36
N ALA A 93 4.64 5.92 -9.33
CA ALA A 93 4.29 7.34 -9.37
C ALA A 93 5.09 8.11 -10.43
N LYS A 94 6.40 7.85 -10.54
CA LYS A 94 7.27 8.44 -11.58
C LYS A 94 6.83 8.02 -12.98
N TYR A 95 6.57 6.74 -13.18
CA TYR A 95 6.10 6.21 -14.46
C TYR A 95 4.75 6.81 -14.85
N PHE A 96 3.78 6.84 -13.93
CA PHE A 96 2.48 7.47 -14.13
C PHE A 96 2.60 8.95 -14.50
N LYS A 97 3.45 9.71 -13.80
CA LYS A 97 3.72 11.11 -14.12
C LYS A 97 4.29 11.28 -15.53
N SER A 98 5.21 10.39 -15.93
CA SER A 98 5.77 10.37 -17.28
C SER A 98 4.69 10.09 -18.34
N LEU A 99 3.84 9.07 -18.12
CA LEU A 99 2.73 8.76 -19.02
C LEU A 99 1.78 9.96 -19.16
N LYS A 100 1.38 10.57 -18.05
CA LYS A 100 0.47 11.71 -18.04
C LYS A 100 1.03 12.91 -18.80
N ASN A 101 2.32 13.21 -18.64
CA ASN A 101 2.96 14.33 -19.35
C ASN A 101 3.07 14.09 -20.86
N ASN A 102 3.21 12.83 -21.27
CA ASN A 102 3.49 12.44 -22.66
C ASN A 102 2.29 11.82 -23.40
N ILE A 103 1.09 11.85 -22.80
CA ILE A 103 -0.13 11.30 -23.40
C ILE A 103 -0.40 11.93 -24.77
N VAL A 104 -0.64 11.11 -25.81
CA VAL A 104 -0.95 11.61 -27.16
C VAL A 104 -2.45 11.64 -27.41
N GLU A 105 -2.90 12.36 -28.44
CA GLU A 105 -4.31 12.31 -28.83
C GLU A 105 -4.70 10.90 -29.26
N GLY A 106 -5.86 10.43 -28.80
CA GLY A 106 -6.33 9.06 -28.99
C GLY A 106 -5.99 8.12 -27.83
N ASP A 107 -4.98 8.43 -27.02
CA ASP A 107 -4.64 7.66 -25.82
C ASP A 107 -5.43 8.17 -24.60
N VAL A 108 -5.77 7.22 -23.72
CA VAL A 108 -6.43 7.50 -22.44
C VAL A 108 -5.70 6.75 -21.34
N ILE A 109 -5.38 7.45 -20.25
CA ILE A 109 -4.84 6.84 -19.03
C ILE A 109 -5.98 6.75 -18.04
N VAL A 110 -6.28 5.54 -17.56
CA VAL A 110 -7.31 5.31 -16.53
C VAL A 110 -6.61 4.91 -15.23
N GLN A 111 -6.86 5.67 -14.17
CA GLN A 111 -6.48 5.33 -12.82
C GLN A 111 -7.74 4.91 -12.06
N CYS A 112 -7.78 3.64 -11.67
CA CYS A 112 -8.86 3.09 -10.84
C CYS A 112 -8.40 3.00 -9.39
N ASP A 113 -9.33 3.24 -8.46
CA ASP A 113 -9.16 2.82 -7.07
C ASP A 113 -9.75 1.42 -6.88
N PHE A 114 -9.30 0.69 -5.86
CA PHE A 114 -9.86 -0.62 -5.54
C PHE A 114 -11.31 -0.44 -5.11
N ALA A 115 -12.20 -1.23 -5.69
CA ALA A 115 -13.62 -1.06 -5.46
C ALA A 115 -13.97 -1.40 -4.00
N GLU A 116 -14.79 -0.57 -3.36
CA GLU A 116 -15.25 -0.81 -1.99
C GLU A 116 -16.74 -1.15 -1.99
N ASN A 117 -17.15 -2.02 -1.06
CA ASN A 117 -18.57 -2.28 -0.81
C ASN A 117 -19.20 -1.08 -0.11
N TYR A 118 -20.12 -0.43 -0.79
CA TYR A 118 -20.98 0.61 -0.25
C TYR A 118 -22.28 0.00 0.25
N SER A 119 -22.58 0.17 1.54
CA SER A 119 -23.88 -0.21 2.11
C SER A 119 -24.91 0.90 1.89
N PHE A 120 -26.07 0.56 1.33
CA PHE A 120 -27.16 1.52 1.16
C PHE A 120 -27.78 1.86 2.51
N VAL A 121 -27.45 3.02 3.08
CA VAL A 121 -28.08 3.49 4.32
C VAL A 121 -29.31 4.32 3.99
N VAL A 122 -30.48 3.84 4.41
CA VAL A 122 -31.74 4.60 4.33
C VAL A 122 -31.75 5.65 5.45
N GLN A 123 -31.94 6.92 5.09
CA GLN A 123 -32.09 8.00 6.06
C GLN A 123 -33.36 7.78 6.91
N ASP A 124 -33.29 8.05 8.21
CA ASP A 124 -34.39 7.85 9.19
C ASP A 124 -34.94 6.42 9.25
N ALA A 125 -34.14 5.41 8.90
CA ALA A 125 -34.55 4.02 9.01
C ALA A 125 -34.82 3.62 10.47
N ALA A 126 -35.86 2.80 10.69
CA ALA A 126 -36.11 2.20 11.98
C ALA A 126 -34.87 1.38 12.43
N GLN A 127 -34.61 1.32 13.74
CA GLN A 127 -33.42 0.66 14.30
C GLN A 127 -33.25 -0.81 13.85
N SER A 128 -34.35 -1.49 13.53
CA SER A 128 -34.35 -2.86 12.98
C SER A 128 -33.70 -2.96 11.59
N PHE A 129 -33.62 -1.86 10.83
CA PHE A 129 -33.02 -1.82 9.50
C PHE A 129 -31.49 -1.67 9.51
N HIS A 130 -30.87 -1.45 10.69
CA HIS A 130 -29.41 -1.27 10.80
C HIS A 130 -28.58 -2.46 10.30
N TRP A 131 -29.16 -3.67 10.28
CA TRP A 131 -28.48 -4.91 9.90
C TRP A 131 -28.91 -5.46 8.54
N ASN A 132 -29.81 -4.78 7.83
CA ASN A 132 -30.42 -5.26 6.59
C ASN A 132 -30.24 -4.27 5.45
N ASN A 133 -29.00 -3.79 5.27
CA ASN A 133 -28.67 -2.94 4.13
C ASN A 133 -28.03 -3.80 3.05
N ASP A 134 -28.60 -3.73 1.85
CA ASP A 134 -27.93 -4.24 0.66
C ASP A 134 -26.63 -3.48 0.43
N GLN A 135 -25.70 -4.11 -0.27
CA GLN A 135 -24.44 -3.51 -0.65
C GLN A 135 -24.34 -3.44 -2.18
N ALA A 136 -23.56 -2.49 -2.67
CA ALA A 136 -23.08 -2.46 -4.04
C ALA A 136 -21.60 -2.10 -4.06
N THR A 137 -20.90 -2.59 -5.06
CA THR A 137 -19.48 -2.29 -5.28
C THR A 137 -19.35 -1.00 -6.06
N LEU A 138 -18.55 -0.06 -5.54
CA LEU A 138 -18.25 1.21 -6.21
C LEU A 138 -16.84 1.16 -6.81
N LEU A 139 -16.76 1.16 -8.14
CA LEU A 139 -15.50 1.34 -8.87
C LEU A 139 -15.35 2.81 -9.23
N THR A 140 -14.48 3.51 -8.53
CA THR A 140 -14.14 4.90 -8.86
C THR A 140 -12.94 4.94 -9.79
N SER A 141 -13.00 5.79 -10.81
CA SER A 141 -11.91 5.93 -11.77
C SER A 141 -11.76 7.37 -12.21
N VAL A 142 -10.51 7.77 -12.42
CA VAL A 142 -10.14 9.04 -13.03
C VAL A 142 -9.44 8.74 -14.34
N TYR A 143 -9.91 9.33 -15.43
CA TYR A 143 -9.28 9.18 -16.73
C TYR A 143 -8.67 10.50 -17.20
N TYR A 144 -7.51 10.40 -17.86
CA TYR A 144 -6.77 11.51 -18.44
C TYR A 144 -6.67 11.32 -19.95
N TYR A 145 -6.84 12.40 -20.72
CA TYR A 145 -6.75 12.39 -22.18
C TYR A 145 -6.19 13.71 -22.69
N ARG A 146 -5.60 13.69 -23.89
CA ARG A 146 -5.14 14.90 -24.58
C ARG A 146 -6.25 15.50 -25.42
N GLN A 147 -6.44 16.81 -25.32
CA GLN A 147 -7.28 17.59 -26.22
C GLN A 147 -6.49 18.81 -26.71
N GLY A 148 -5.94 18.74 -27.91
CA GLY A 148 -5.00 19.73 -28.41
C GLY A 148 -3.73 19.77 -27.58
N GLN A 149 -3.38 20.95 -27.07
CA GLN A 149 -2.20 21.14 -26.22
C GLN A 149 -2.46 20.84 -24.74
N ASP A 150 -3.73 20.69 -24.35
CA ASP A 150 -4.10 20.52 -22.95
C ASP A 150 -4.28 19.05 -22.58
N ILE A 151 -3.88 18.70 -21.35
CA ILE A 151 -4.24 17.43 -20.71
C ILE A 151 -5.51 17.67 -19.89
N LYS A 152 -6.59 16.99 -20.25
CA LYS A 152 -7.86 17.03 -19.53
C LYS A 152 -8.08 15.76 -18.72
N HIS A 153 -9.01 15.85 -17.79
CA HIS A 153 -9.41 14.70 -16.98
C HIS A 153 -10.90 14.72 -16.70
N GLY A 154 -11.44 13.53 -16.43
CA GLY A 154 -12.78 13.34 -15.90
C GLY A 154 -12.77 12.22 -14.86
N SER A 155 -13.83 12.15 -14.07
CA SER A 155 -14.07 11.05 -13.13
C SER A 155 -15.34 10.32 -13.50
N ILE A 156 -15.33 9.01 -13.26
CA ILE A 156 -16.48 8.13 -13.41
C ILE A 156 -16.59 7.25 -12.17
N VAL A 157 -17.82 6.96 -11.78
CA VAL A 157 -18.13 5.97 -10.75
C VAL A 157 -19.04 4.95 -11.39
N MET A 158 -18.63 3.69 -11.33
CA MET A 158 -19.42 2.56 -11.77
C MET A 158 -19.96 1.84 -10.54
N ILE A 159 -21.22 1.42 -10.61
CA ILE A 159 -21.92 0.73 -9.53
C ILE A 159 -22.23 -0.67 -10.03
N SER A 160 -21.83 -1.68 -9.27
CA SER A 160 -22.11 -3.09 -9.55
C SER A 160 -22.80 -3.75 -8.35
N ASP A 161 -23.70 -4.69 -8.63
CA ASP A 161 -24.30 -5.58 -7.64
C ASP A 161 -23.39 -6.77 -7.27
N ASP A 162 -22.24 -6.94 -7.94
CA ASP A 162 -21.26 -7.97 -7.58
C ASP A 162 -20.40 -7.53 -6.39
N LEU A 163 -20.56 -8.21 -5.26
CA LEU A 163 -19.84 -7.95 -4.01
C LEU A 163 -18.51 -8.70 -3.90
N LYS A 164 -18.17 -9.52 -4.90
CA LYS A 164 -16.86 -10.17 -4.95
C LYS A 164 -15.84 -9.15 -5.43
N HIS A 165 -14.78 -9.00 -4.66
CA HIS A 165 -13.63 -8.14 -4.96
C HIS A 165 -12.50 -8.97 -5.55
N ASP A 166 -12.68 -9.47 -6.76
CA ASP A 166 -11.65 -10.19 -7.47
C ASP A 166 -11.28 -9.46 -8.78
N THR A 167 -10.32 -10.02 -9.51
CA THR A 167 -9.94 -9.45 -10.82
C THR A 167 -11.07 -9.55 -11.84
N ALA A 168 -12.11 -10.35 -11.58
CA ALA A 168 -13.26 -10.51 -12.43
C ALA A 168 -14.34 -9.42 -12.21
N THR A 169 -14.32 -8.71 -11.08
CA THR A 169 -15.17 -7.51 -10.86
C THR A 169 -14.94 -6.44 -11.94
N PHE A 170 -13.75 -6.43 -12.57
CA PHE A 170 -13.40 -5.56 -13.70
C PHE A 170 -13.98 -6.00 -15.06
N PHE A 171 -14.72 -7.11 -15.15
CA PHE A 171 -15.39 -7.55 -16.39
C PHE A 171 -16.67 -6.75 -16.74
N THR A 172 -16.94 -5.66 -16.05
CA THR A 172 -18.09 -4.77 -16.35
C THR A 172 -17.77 -3.76 -17.47
N PHE A 173 -17.23 -4.25 -18.58
CA PHE A 173 -17.15 -3.53 -19.85
C PHE A 173 -17.73 -4.36 -21.00
#